data_AF-A0A1H7WX75-F1
#
_entry.id   AF-A0A1H7WX75-F1
#
_cell.length_a   1.000
_cell.length_b   1.000
_cell.length_c   1.000
_cell.angle_alpha   90.00
_cell.angle_beta   90.00
_cell.angle_gamma   90.00
#
_symmetry.space_group_name_H-M   'P 1'
#
loop_
_entity.id
_entity.type
_entity.pdbx_description
1 polymer ?
#
loop_
_entity_poly.entity_id
_entity_poly.type
_entity_poly.pdbx_seq_one_letter_code
_entity_poly.pdbx_strand_id
1 'polypeptide(L)'
;MIFPKQFDLSGQYYVASYNGKEALAQLQAKGISYPLLVLINTFACITYAPVINAMLAIGEEVGWRGFLYPQLKAKYGKNKGRLLGGIIWGIWHWPIIGLIGYEYGTDYLGFPIVGMLIFCIFTVTSGVLCDWVYEKSKSIWFPAICHGAINAVTNLPLMVCIVNTGAMTLLGPALIGIVSGIPLFILAMFLFFKTKQT
;
A
#
# COMPACT_ATOMS: atom_id res chain seq x y z
N MET A 1 -1.95 -6.03 -20.23
CA MET A 1 -1.96 -6.67 -18.89
C MET A 1 -0.97 -7.82 -18.92
N ILE A 2 -0.06 -7.90 -17.93
CA ILE A 2 1.03 -8.91 -17.92
C ILE A 2 0.48 -10.33 -17.67
N PHE A 3 -0.62 -10.46 -16.90
CA PHE A 3 -1.26 -11.74 -16.56
C PHE A 3 -2.75 -11.74 -16.95
N PRO A 4 -3.11 -11.88 -18.24
CA PRO A 4 -4.51 -11.72 -18.70
C PRO A 4 -5.48 -12.76 -18.12
N LYS A 5 -5.00 -13.97 -17.79
CA LYS A 5 -5.82 -15.04 -17.17
C LYS A 5 -6.26 -14.71 -15.74
N GLN A 6 -5.69 -13.68 -15.13
CA GLN A 6 -6.02 -13.28 -13.76
C GLN A 6 -7.11 -12.22 -13.71
N PHE A 7 -7.54 -11.67 -14.85
CA PHE A 7 -8.58 -10.65 -14.88
C PHE A 7 -9.95 -11.26 -14.58
N ASP A 8 -10.67 -10.67 -13.61
CA ASP A 8 -12.02 -11.06 -13.25
C ASP A 8 -12.89 -9.83 -12.95
N LEU A 9 -14.07 -9.78 -13.56
CA LEU A 9 -15.12 -8.80 -13.26
C LEU A 9 -16.43 -9.47 -12.82
N SER A 10 -16.40 -10.77 -12.51
CA SER A 10 -17.58 -11.49 -12.02
C SER A 10 -17.90 -11.18 -10.55
N GLY A 11 -16.96 -10.59 -9.81
CA GLY A 11 -17.13 -10.24 -8.40
C GLY A 11 -16.62 -11.29 -7.43
N GLN A 12 -15.80 -12.25 -7.89
CA GLN A 12 -15.24 -13.29 -7.00
C GLN A 12 -14.43 -12.69 -5.86
N TYR A 13 -13.65 -11.64 -6.12
CA TYR A 13 -12.92 -10.92 -5.09
C TYR A 13 -13.83 -10.36 -4.00
N TYR A 14 -14.95 -9.74 -4.40
CA TYR A 14 -15.92 -9.19 -3.45
C TYR A 14 -16.58 -10.29 -2.63
N VAL A 15 -16.97 -11.39 -3.26
CA VAL A 15 -17.55 -12.57 -2.59
C VAL A 15 -16.58 -13.15 -1.55
N ALA A 16 -15.29 -13.26 -1.88
CA ALA A 16 -14.28 -13.76 -0.96
C ALA A 16 -14.00 -12.79 0.19
N SER A 17 -14.16 -11.49 -0.04
CA SER A 17 -13.81 -10.43 0.93
C SER A 17 -14.99 -9.99 1.81
N TYR A 18 -16.23 -10.17 1.35
CA TYR A 18 -17.42 -9.59 2.00
C TYR A 18 -18.57 -10.60 2.07
N ASN A 19 -18.60 -11.42 3.13
CA ASN A 19 -19.71 -12.33 3.51
C ASN A 19 -20.31 -13.18 2.38
N GLY A 20 -19.51 -13.56 1.38
CA GLY A 20 -19.93 -14.51 0.35
C GLY A 20 -20.89 -13.94 -0.70
N LYS A 21 -21.62 -14.84 -1.37
CA LYS A 21 -22.47 -14.52 -2.52
C LYS A 21 -23.66 -13.62 -2.16
N GLU A 22 -24.10 -13.66 -0.91
CA GLU A 22 -25.24 -12.88 -0.41
C GLU A 22 -24.98 -11.37 -0.48
N ALA A 23 -23.78 -10.92 -0.09
CA ALA A 23 -23.43 -9.51 -0.15
C ALA A 23 -23.41 -8.99 -1.60
N LEU A 24 -22.89 -9.79 -2.53
CA LEU A 24 -22.91 -9.43 -3.96
C LEU A 24 -24.34 -9.37 -4.50
N ALA A 25 -25.20 -10.33 -4.12
CA ALA A 25 -26.60 -10.34 -4.52
C ALA A 25 -27.35 -9.12 -3.98
N GLN A 26 -27.10 -8.69 -2.74
CA GLN A 26 -27.70 -7.49 -2.15
C GLN A 26 -27.27 -6.21 -2.89
N LEU A 27 -26.00 -6.11 -3.29
CA LEU A 27 -25.51 -5.00 -4.13
C LEU A 27 -26.22 -4.95 -5.47
N GLN A 28 -26.32 -6.10 -6.14
CA GLN A 28 -26.98 -6.22 -7.43
C GLN A 28 -28.48 -5.92 -7.34
N ALA A 29 -29.15 -6.34 -6.25
CA ALA A 29 -30.54 -6.00 -5.97
C ALA A 29 -30.77 -4.48 -5.79
N LYS A 30 -29.75 -3.75 -5.33
CA LYS A 30 -29.74 -2.27 -5.27
C LYS A 30 -29.38 -1.61 -6.61
N GLY A 31 -29.27 -2.38 -7.69
CA GLY A 31 -28.91 -1.89 -9.03
C GLY A 31 -27.42 -1.61 -9.22
N ILE A 32 -26.56 -2.03 -8.28
CA ILE A 32 -25.12 -1.81 -8.35
C ILE A 32 -24.46 -3.07 -8.92
N SER A 33 -24.07 -3.01 -10.19
CA SER A 33 -23.27 -4.07 -10.82
C SER A 33 -21.83 -4.07 -10.26
N TYR A 34 -21.15 -5.20 -10.35
CA TYR A 34 -19.77 -5.29 -9.86
C TYR A 34 -18.80 -4.35 -10.61
N PRO A 35 -18.84 -4.21 -11.95
CA PRO A 35 -18.04 -3.20 -12.64
C PRO A 35 -18.35 -1.76 -12.19
N LEU A 36 -19.63 -1.45 -11.91
CA LEU A 36 -19.99 -0.14 -11.37
C LEU A 36 -19.39 0.07 -9.98
N LEU A 37 -19.38 -0.95 -9.13
CA LEU A 37 -18.73 -0.90 -7.82
C LEU A 37 -17.21 -0.64 -7.95
N VAL A 38 -16.54 -1.28 -8.90
CA VAL A 38 -15.11 -1.02 -9.19
C VAL A 38 -14.90 0.44 -9.56
N LEU A 39 -15.75 1.01 -10.43
CA LEU A 39 -15.68 2.42 -10.82
C LEU A 39 -15.94 3.38 -9.65
N ILE A 40 -16.92 3.07 -8.80
CA ILE A 40 -17.21 3.84 -7.58
C ILE A 40 -15.99 3.84 -6.65
N ASN A 41 -15.38 2.68 -6.41
CA ASN A 41 -14.19 2.57 -5.56
C ASN A 41 -12.99 3.28 -6.19
N THR A 42 -12.82 3.19 -7.52
CA THR A 42 -11.78 3.92 -8.25
C THR A 42 -11.96 5.42 -8.07
N PHE A 43 -13.18 5.93 -8.24
CA PHE A 43 -13.50 7.34 -8.03
C PHE A 43 -13.23 7.78 -6.59
N ALA A 44 -13.62 6.95 -5.61
CA ALA A 44 -13.35 7.21 -4.20
C ALA A 44 -11.83 7.31 -3.91
N CYS A 45 -11.04 6.38 -4.45
CA CYS A 45 -9.58 6.33 -4.27
C CYS A 45 -8.85 7.57 -4.80
N ILE A 46 -9.37 8.21 -5.85
CA ILE A 46 -8.77 9.43 -6.43
C ILE A 46 -9.34 10.74 -5.88
N THR A 47 -10.42 10.69 -5.08
CA THR A 47 -11.10 11.88 -4.56
C THR A 47 -10.99 12.00 -3.04
N TYR A 48 -11.90 11.38 -2.30
CA TYR A 48 -12.05 11.59 -0.86
C TYR A 48 -11.37 10.53 0.00
N ALA A 49 -11.15 9.32 -0.52
CA ALA A 49 -10.54 8.24 0.25
C ALA A 49 -9.13 8.57 0.77
N PRO A 50 -8.26 9.31 0.03
CA PRO A 50 -6.98 9.74 0.57
C PRO A 50 -7.11 10.59 1.85
N VAL A 51 -8.08 11.50 1.89
CA VAL A 51 -8.31 12.39 3.05
C VAL A 51 -8.89 11.62 4.23
N ILE A 52 -9.83 10.70 3.98
CA ILE A 52 -10.39 9.84 5.03
C ILE A 52 -9.29 8.96 5.63
N ASN A 53 -8.49 8.28 4.80
CA ASN A 53 -7.40 7.45 5.27
C ASN A 53 -6.29 8.27 5.94
N ALA A 54 -6.09 9.54 5.55
CA ALA A 54 -5.13 10.43 6.21
C ALA A 54 -5.44 10.63 7.70
N MET A 55 -6.73 10.60 8.08
CA MET A 55 -7.13 10.74 9.49
C MET A 55 -6.65 9.56 10.34
N LEU A 56 -6.52 8.37 9.75
CA LEU A 56 -5.94 7.20 10.41
C LEU A 56 -4.41 7.26 10.33
N ALA A 57 -3.88 7.59 9.15
CA ALA A 57 -2.44 7.64 8.89
C ALA A 57 -1.71 8.74 9.66
N ILE A 58 -2.38 9.82 10.05
CA ILE A 58 -1.71 10.95 10.72
C ILE A 58 -1.02 10.54 12.03
N GLY A 59 -1.60 9.59 12.78
CA GLY A 59 -0.97 9.08 14.00
C GLY A 59 0.39 8.44 13.72
N GLU A 60 0.45 7.63 12.66
CA GLU A 60 1.69 7.05 12.16
C GLU A 60 2.66 8.12 11.66
N GLU A 61 2.20 9.06 10.84
CA GLU A 61 3.05 10.10 10.27
C GLU A 61 3.70 10.98 11.34
N VAL A 62 2.97 11.34 12.39
CA VAL A 62 3.52 12.10 13.52
C VAL A 62 4.71 11.34 14.14
N GLY A 63 4.58 10.03 14.34
CA GLY A 63 5.68 9.20 14.83
C GLY A 63 6.83 9.09 13.83
N TRP A 64 6.52 8.81 12.57
CA TRP A 64 7.52 8.58 11.52
C TRP A 64 8.22 9.86 11.09
N ARG A 65 7.48 10.84 10.56
CA ARG A 65 8.01 12.05 9.93
C ARG A 65 8.19 13.18 10.95
N GLY A 66 7.36 13.21 11.99
CA GLY A 66 7.50 14.16 13.09
C GLY A 66 8.68 13.86 14.03
N PHE A 67 9.01 12.58 14.25
CA PHE A 67 10.04 12.18 15.21
C PHE A 67 11.11 11.25 14.65
N LEU A 68 10.77 10.01 14.27
CA LEU A 68 11.75 8.95 13.99
C LEU A 68 12.71 9.29 12.84
N TYR A 69 12.16 9.67 11.68
CA TYR A 69 12.95 10.02 10.49
C TYR A 69 13.89 11.20 10.75
N PRO A 70 13.44 12.33 11.35
CA PRO A 70 14.34 13.39 11.77
C PRO A 70 15.53 12.91 12.61
N GLN A 71 15.28 12.08 13.64
CA GLN A 71 16.34 11.56 14.51
C GLN A 71 17.32 10.64 13.77
N LEU A 72 16.80 9.72 12.95
CA LEU A 72 17.64 8.82 12.15
C LEU A 72 18.46 9.59 11.11
N LYS A 73 17.88 10.60 10.47
CA LYS A 73 18.60 11.47 9.51
C LYS A 73 19.67 12.31 10.19
N ALA A 74 19.43 12.81 11.40
CA ALA A 74 20.43 13.55 12.17
C ALA A 74 21.61 12.66 12.58
N LYS A 75 21.34 11.42 12.99
CA LYS A 75 22.38 10.50 13.49
C LYS A 75 23.18 9.80 12.39
N TYR A 76 22.52 9.36 11.31
CA TYR A 76 23.12 8.50 10.28
C TYR A 76 23.25 9.19 8.92
N GLY A 77 22.82 10.46 8.82
CA GLY A 77 22.70 11.18 7.57
C GLY A 77 21.39 10.89 6.84
N LYS A 78 21.01 11.79 5.93
CA LYS A 78 19.71 11.81 5.24
C LYS A 78 19.34 10.46 4.60
N ASN A 79 20.25 9.87 3.83
CA ASN A 79 19.96 8.66 3.05
C ASN A 79 19.82 7.43 3.93
N LYS A 80 20.76 7.21 4.87
CA LYS A 80 20.67 6.10 5.82
C LYS A 80 19.46 6.26 6.72
N GLY A 81 19.14 7.50 7.14
CA GLY A 81 17.97 7.78 7.94
C GLY A 81 16.65 7.40 7.27
N ARG A 82 16.52 7.67 5.96
CA ARG A 82 15.36 7.24 5.16
C ARG A 82 15.25 5.72 5.04
N LEU A 83 16.35 5.06 4.73
CA LEU A 83 16.39 3.60 4.59
C LEU A 83 16.02 2.93 5.91
N LEU A 84 16.66 3.33 7.01
CA LEU A 84 16.38 2.81 8.35
C LEU A 84 14.94 3.10 8.78
N GLY A 85 14.44 4.31 8.52
CA GLY A 85 13.07 4.67 8.85
C GLY A 85 12.05 3.78 8.14
N GLY A 86 12.26 3.52 6.85
CA GLY A 86 11.39 2.64 6.07
C GLY A 86 11.47 1.18 6.51
N ILE A 87 12.66 0.69 6.84
CA ILE A 87 12.86 -0.67 7.37
C ILE A 87 12.14 -0.83 8.71
N ILE A 88 12.30 0.13 9.64
CA ILE A 88 11.63 0.10 10.95
C ILE A 88 10.12 0.14 10.77
N TRP A 89 9.60 0.95 9.84
CA TRP A 89 8.17 0.98 9.52
C TRP A 89 7.66 -0.36 8.98
N GLY A 90 8.46 -1.04 8.15
CA GLY A 90 8.14 -2.40 7.69
C GLY A 90 8.13 -3.42 8.82
N ILE A 91 9.14 -3.38 9.69
CA ILE A 91 9.25 -4.25 10.88
C ILE A 91 8.06 -4.05 11.83
N TRP A 92 7.57 -2.82 11.97
CA TRP A 92 6.39 -2.53 12.79
C TRP A 92 5.15 -3.33 12.35
N HIS A 93 5.05 -3.72 11.07
CA HIS A 93 3.95 -4.54 10.54
C HIS A 93 4.20 -6.05 10.64
N TRP A 94 5.41 -6.51 10.97
CA TRP A 94 5.73 -7.93 11.00
C TRP A 94 4.81 -8.76 11.91
N PRO A 95 4.41 -8.30 13.12
CA PRO A 95 3.49 -9.07 13.95
C PRO A 95 2.16 -9.37 13.25
N ILE A 96 1.55 -8.39 12.59
CA ILE A 96 0.24 -8.59 11.93
C ILE A 96 0.39 -9.35 10.61
N ILE A 97 1.49 -9.19 9.88
CA ILE A 97 1.80 -10.02 8.70
C ILE A 97 1.94 -11.49 9.13
N GLY A 98 2.66 -11.75 10.22
CA GLY A 98 2.89 -13.10 10.71
C GLY A 98 1.68 -13.77 11.36
N LEU A 99 0.86 -13.01 12.08
CA LEU A 99 -0.28 -13.56 12.83
C LEU A 99 -1.53 -13.74 11.98
N ILE A 100 -1.81 -12.80 11.07
CA ILE A 100 -3.08 -12.78 10.32
C ILE A 100 -2.88 -12.64 8.82
N GLY A 101 -1.65 -12.71 8.31
CA GLY A 101 -1.39 -12.56 6.88
C GLY A 101 -1.73 -11.17 6.35
N TYR A 102 -1.53 -10.12 7.15
CA TYR A 102 -1.79 -8.73 6.72
C TYR A 102 -1.22 -8.48 5.31
N GLU A 103 -2.08 -7.97 4.42
CA GLU A 103 -1.82 -7.60 3.02
C GLU A 103 -1.48 -8.75 2.04
N TYR A 104 -0.87 -9.84 2.49
CA TYR A 104 -0.42 -10.94 1.61
C TYR A 104 -1.20 -12.26 1.78
N GLY A 105 -2.09 -12.35 2.76
CA GLY A 105 -2.66 -13.61 3.21
C GLY A 105 -1.60 -14.55 3.79
N THR A 106 -1.94 -15.84 3.91
CA THR A 106 -1.04 -16.88 4.43
C THR A 106 -0.62 -17.92 3.38
N ASP A 107 -1.22 -17.85 2.19
CA ASP A 107 -1.06 -18.85 1.14
C ASP A 107 -0.05 -18.39 0.07
N TYR A 108 1.23 -18.33 0.46
CA TYR A 108 2.33 -18.08 -0.46
C TYR A 108 3.63 -18.74 0.03
N LEU A 109 4.57 -18.95 -0.90
CA LEU A 109 5.84 -19.59 -0.59
C LEU A 109 6.67 -18.75 0.39
N GLY A 110 7.04 -19.34 1.52
CA GLY A 110 7.87 -18.69 2.53
C GLY A 110 7.09 -17.76 3.46
N PHE A 111 5.78 -17.97 3.63
CA PHE A 111 5.01 -17.33 4.70
C PHE A 111 5.63 -17.60 6.09
N PRO A 112 5.76 -16.59 6.97
CA PRO A 112 5.47 -15.16 6.74
C PRO A 112 6.68 -14.33 6.27
N ILE A 113 7.88 -14.93 6.26
CA ILE A 113 9.16 -14.23 6.13
C ILE A 113 9.30 -13.50 4.78
N VAL A 114 8.90 -14.12 3.68
CA VAL A 114 9.04 -13.49 2.35
C VAL A 114 8.15 -12.25 2.23
N GLY A 115 6.91 -12.31 2.73
CA GLY A 115 6.01 -11.16 2.77
C GLY A 115 6.55 -10.05 3.66
N MET A 116 7.08 -10.38 4.83
CA MET A 116 7.73 -9.41 5.75
C MET A 116 8.88 -8.65 5.08
N LEU A 117 9.73 -9.33 4.30
CA LEU A 117 10.86 -8.71 3.61
C LEU A 117 10.40 -7.82 2.44
N ILE A 118 9.43 -8.29 1.65
CA ILE A 118 8.85 -7.50 0.55
C ILE A 118 8.15 -6.26 1.10
N PHE A 119 7.45 -6.39 2.23
CA PHE A 119 6.81 -5.25 2.88
C PHE A 119 7.81 -4.19 3.31
N CYS A 120 8.99 -4.58 3.81
CA CYS A 120 10.07 -3.62 4.09
C CYS A 120 10.54 -2.86 2.83
N ILE A 121 10.60 -3.51 1.66
CA ILE A 121 10.93 -2.82 0.40
C ILE A 121 9.83 -1.80 0.07
N PHE A 122 8.58 -2.18 0.25
CA PHE A 122 7.43 -1.30 0.04
C PHE A 122 7.43 -0.10 1.01
N THR A 123 7.65 -0.31 2.31
CA THR A 123 7.68 0.78 3.30
C THR A 123 8.92 1.67 3.15
N VAL A 124 10.04 1.15 2.67
CA VAL A 124 11.21 1.98 2.30
C VAL A 124 10.86 2.91 1.15
N THR A 125 10.24 2.41 0.09
CA THR A 125 9.92 3.23 -1.08
C THR A 125 8.81 4.25 -0.77
N SER A 126 7.73 3.83 -0.11
CA SER A 126 6.68 4.70 0.41
C SER A 126 7.22 5.73 1.41
N GLY A 127 8.13 5.31 2.29
CA GLY A 127 8.77 6.16 3.29
C GLY A 127 9.66 7.24 2.69
N VAL A 128 10.38 6.94 1.60
CA VAL A 128 11.16 7.95 0.85
C VAL A 128 10.23 8.99 0.21
N LEU A 129 9.13 8.54 -0.41
CA LEU A 129 8.15 9.44 -1.02
C LEU A 129 7.53 10.37 0.04
N CYS A 130 7.03 9.81 1.14
CA CYS A 130 6.40 10.60 2.19
C CYS A 130 7.40 11.52 2.91
N ASP A 131 8.64 11.09 3.16
CA ASP A 131 9.68 11.97 3.70
C ASP A 131 10.00 13.13 2.74
N TRP A 132 10.03 12.89 1.43
CA TRP A 132 10.20 13.95 0.44
C TRP A 132 9.03 14.96 0.48
N VAL A 133 7.78 14.47 0.55
CA VAL A 133 6.59 15.32 0.69
C VAL A 133 6.66 16.14 1.97
N TYR A 134 7.04 15.53 3.09
CA TYR A 134 7.22 16.22 4.36
C TYR A 134 8.33 17.27 4.30
N GLU A 135 9.47 16.96 3.70
CA GLU A 135 10.59 17.90 3.57
C GLU A 135 10.23 19.14 2.76
N LYS A 136 9.34 19.01 1.76
CA LYS A 136 8.88 20.12 0.92
C LYS A 136 7.74 20.91 1.55
N SER A 137 6.80 20.23 2.18
CA SER A 137 5.62 20.87 2.75
C SER A 137 5.84 21.45 4.15
N LYS A 138 6.79 20.89 4.92
CA LYS A 138 6.99 21.20 6.35
C LYS A 138 5.72 21.05 7.20
N SER A 139 4.76 20.27 6.73
CA SER A 139 3.48 20.03 7.40
C SER A 139 3.19 18.54 7.39
N ILE A 140 2.70 18.03 8.51
CA ILE A 140 2.44 16.60 8.70
C ILE A 140 1.21 16.10 7.92
N TRP A 141 0.32 17.01 7.54
CA TRP A 141 -0.91 16.67 6.82
C TRP A 141 -0.65 16.18 5.39
N PHE A 142 0.33 16.74 4.69
CA PHE A 142 0.65 16.33 3.32
C PHE A 142 1.19 14.90 3.21
N PRO A 143 2.19 14.47 4.00
CA PRO A 143 2.60 13.07 3.98
C PRO A 143 1.50 12.14 4.52
N ALA A 144 0.62 12.60 5.41
CA ALA A 144 -0.55 11.82 5.85
C ALA A 144 -1.56 11.59 4.72
N ILE A 145 -1.84 12.61 3.91
CA ILE A 145 -2.67 12.46 2.69
C ILE A 145 -1.98 11.56 1.67
N CYS A 146 -0.66 11.67 1.50
CA CYS A 146 0.10 10.80 0.61
C CYS A 146 0.04 9.33 1.04
N HIS A 147 0.27 9.05 2.34
CA HIS A 147 0.12 7.74 2.93
C HIS A 147 -1.33 7.24 2.80
N GLY A 148 -2.32 8.07 3.12
CA GLY A 148 -3.73 7.74 2.96
C GLY A 148 -4.12 7.41 1.51
N ALA A 149 -3.53 8.10 0.54
CA ALA A 149 -3.70 7.80 -0.89
C ALA A 149 -3.13 6.42 -1.24
N ILE A 150 -1.92 6.10 -0.77
CA ILE A 150 -1.29 4.79 -0.95
C ILE A 150 -2.20 3.70 -0.38
N ASN A 151 -2.68 3.85 0.86
CA ASN A 151 -3.56 2.88 1.50
C ASN A 151 -4.88 2.69 0.71
N ALA A 152 -5.46 3.77 0.19
CA ALA A 152 -6.67 3.69 -0.61
C ALA A 152 -6.46 2.87 -1.91
N VAL A 153 -5.34 3.09 -2.61
CA VAL A 153 -5.10 2.45 -3.91
C VAL A 153 -4.46 1.08 -3.83
N THR A 154 -3.83 0.71 -2.69
CA THR A 154 -3.05 -0.53 -2.57
C THR A 154 -3.80 -1.76 -3.03
N ASN A 155 -5.05 -1.94 -2.57
CA ASN A 155 -5.84 -3.14 -2.83
C ASN A 155 -6.90 -2.96 -3.94
N LEU A 156 -7.02 -1.76 -4.51
CA LEU A 156 -7.95 -1.49 -5.62
C LEU A 156 -7.76 -2.45 -6.82
N PRO A 157 -6.52 -2.79 -7.26
CA PRO A 157 -6.32 -3.72 -8.37
C PRO A 157 -6.83 -5.13 -8.10
N LEU A 158 -6.93 -5.57 -6.84
CA LEU A 158 -7.45 -6.90 -6.50
C LEU A 158 -8.94 -7.04 -6.88
N MET A 159 -9.69 -5.94 -6.92
CA MET A 159 -11.10 -5.96 -7.31
C MET A 159 -11.32 -6.42 -8.75
N VAL A 160 -10.31 -6.34 -9.62
CA VAL A 160 -10.42 -6.78 -11.01
C VAL A 160 -9.65 -8.07 -11.28
N CYS A 161 -9.30 -8.81 -10.23
CA CYS A 161 -8.52 -10.03 -10.32
C CYS A 161 -9.18 -11.23 -9.62
N ILE A 162 -8.80 -12.42 -10.07
CA ILE A 162 -9.14 -13.68 -9.40
C ILE A 162 -8.55 -13.73 -7.99
N VAL A 163 -9.16 -14.54 -7.12
CA VAL A 163 -8.74 -14.72 -5.72
C VAL A 163 -7.72 -15.85 -5.56
N ASN A 164 -7.05 -15.89 -4.41
CA ASN A 164 -6.17 -16.99 -3.98
C ASN A 164 -5.11 -17.38 -5.02
N THR A 165 -4.33 -16.41 -5.48
CA THR A 165 -3.34 -16.62 -6.54
C THR A 165 -2.01 -17.20 -6.05
N GLY A 166 -1.96 -17.63 -4.80
CA GLY A 166 -0.80 -18.28 -4.19
C GLY A 166 0.44 -17.37 -4.21
N ALA A 167 1.51 -17.88 -4.80
CA ALA A 167 2.77 -17.15 -4.98
C ALA A 167 2.62 -15.83 -5.77
N MET A 168 1.59 -15.69 -6.60
CA MET A 168 1.39 -14.48 -7.40
C MET A 168 1.01 -13.26 -6.54
N THR A 169 0.42 -13.46 -5.36
CA THR A 169 0.09 -12.38 -4.41
C THR A 169 1.30 -11.51 -4.07
N LEU A 170 2.50 -12.10 -4.02
CA LEU A 170 3.75 -11.38 -3.77
C LEU A 170 4.21 -10.52 -4.96
N LEU A 171 3.78 -10.86 -6.18
CA LEU A 171 4.12 -10.12 -7.39
C LEU A 171 3.13 -8.97 -7.64
N GLY A 172 1.86 -9.15 -7.25
CA GLY A 172 0.77 -8.22 -7.46
C GLY A 172 -0.57 -8.96 -7.47
N PRO A 173 -1.68 -8.31 -7.85
CA PRO A 173 -1.78 -6.99 -8.47
C PRO A 173 -1.79 -5.83 -7.47
N ALA A 174 -1.90 -6.09 -6.16
CA ALA A 174 -1.86 -5.05 -5.13
C ALA A 174 -0.56 -4.25 -5.19
N LEU A 175 -0.58 -2.95 -4.89
CA LEU A 175 0.57 -2.04 -5.07
C LEU A 175 1.84 -2.47 -4.30
N ILE A 176 1.65 -3.20 -3.21
CA ILE A 176 2.70 -3.79 -2.36
C ILE A 176 3.50 -4.92 -3.03
N GLY A 177 2.99 -5.48 -4.14
CA GLY A 177 3.63 -6.56 -4.87
C GLY A 177 4.88 -6.08 -5.59
N ILE A 178 5.85 -6.96 -5.80
CA ILE A 178 7.15 -6.60 -6.40
C ILE A 178 6.98 -6.02 -7.81
N VAL A 179 6.08 -6.58 -8.62
CA VAL A 179 5.89 -6.18 -10.03
C VAL A 179 4.97 -4.97 -10.12
N SER A 180 3.85 -4.99 -9.41
CA SER A 180 2.90 -3.87 -9.36
C SER A 180 3.49 -2.62 -8.70
N GLY A 181 4.42 -2.78 -7.76
CA GLY A 181 5.10 -1.69 -7.06
C GLY A 181 6.22 -1.00 -7.85
N ILE A 182 6.64 -1.54 -9.00
CA ILE A 182 7.75 -0.99 -9.81
C ILE A 182 7.65 0.53 -10.05
N PRO A 183 6.49 1.10 -10.44
CA PRO A 183 6.37 2.55 -10.64
C PRO A 183 6.70 3.36 -9.39
N LEU A 184 6.22 2.92 -8.23
CA LEU A 184 6.52 3.55 -6.94
C LEU A 184 8.01 3.39 -6.59
N PHE A 185 8.61 2.23 -6.88
CA PHE A 185 10.02 1.97 -6.62
C PHE A 185 10.92 2.87 -7.47
N ILE A 186 10.59 3.06 -8.75
CA ILE A 186 11.29 3.97 -9.66
C ILE A 186 11.19 5.42 -9.15
N LEU A 187 9.98 5.86 -8.78
CA LEU A 187 9.78 7.20 -8.24
C LEU A 187 10.58 7.41 -6.95
N ALA A 188 10.54 6.46 -6.02
CA ALA A 188 11.29 6.51 -4.77
C ALA A 188 12.80 6.57 -5.03
N MET A 189 13.33 5.76 -5.95
CA MET A 189 14.74 5.82 -6.36
C MET A 189 15.11 7.20 -6.90
N PHE A 190 14.30 7.74 -7.81
CA PHE A 190 14.51 9.07 -8.37
C PHE A 190 14.56 10.15 -7.27
N LEU A 191 13.61 10.14 -6.34
CA LEU A 191 13.57 11.09 -5.22
C LEU A 191 14.76 10.91 -4.26
N PHE A 192 15.17 9.67 -4.03
CA PHE A 192 16.31 9.33 -3.18
C PHE A 192 17.61 9.92 -3.73
N PHE A 193 17.84 9.84 -5.05
CA PHE A 193 19.05 10.38 -5.67
C PHE A 193 18.98 11.89 -5.94
N LYS A 194 17.82 12.44 -6.31
CA LYS A 194 17.64 13.88 -6.56
C LYS A 194 17.97 14.72 -5.32
N THR A 195 17.68 14.20 -4.14
CA THR A 195 17.92 14.90 -2.86
C THR A 195 19.37 14.89 -2.38
N LYS A 196 20.29 14.26 -3.13
CA LYS A 196 21.74 14.26 -2.87
C LYS A 196 22.44 15.56 -3.33
N GLN A 197 21.77 16.38 -4.14
CA GLN A 197 22.36 17.55 -4.82
C GLN A 197 22.04 18.91 -4.16
N THR A 198 21.49 18.91 -2.94
CA THR A 198 21.19 20.12 -2.15
C THR A 198 21.80 20.00 -0.77
#